data_AF-M0CLA3-F1
#
_entry.id   AF-M0CLA3-F1
#
_cell.length_a   1.000
_cell.length_b   1.000
_cell.length_c   1.000
_cell.angle_alpha   90.00
_cell.angle_beta   90.00
_cell.angle_gamma   90.00
#
_symmetry.space_group_name_H-M   'P 1'
#
loop_
_entity.id
_entity.type
_entity.pdbx_description
1 polymer ?
#
loop_
_entity_poly.entity_id
_entity_poly.type
_entity_poly.pdbx_seq_one_letter_code
_entity_poly.pdbx_strand_id
1 'polypeptide(L)'
;MESCASGASEDADRSDSGAEDADEALAAIHERGAEIRDREVETALAKLDARGDCSAAERAAVERLADRLVARLLSSPERSLRAAADDGEHDPETVETALSLFGD
;
A
#
# COMPACT_ATOMS: atom_id res chain seq x y z
N MET A 1 -2.24 46.30 -19.88
CA MET A 1 -2.66 45.97 -18.51
C MET A 1 -3.74 44.91 -18.65
N GLU A 2 -3.37 43.70 -19.08
CA GLU A 2 -2.78 42.61 -18.25
C GLU A 2 -3.76 42.19 -17.15
N SER A 3 -4.11 40.93 -16.92
CA SER A 3 -3.71 39.63 -17.45
C SER A 3 -4.84 38.69 -17.01
N CYS A 4 -5.48 37.97 -17.94
CA CYS A 4 -6.50 36.97 -17.62
C CYS A 4 -6.30 35.76 -18.55
N ALA A 5 -5.16 35.09 -18.43
CA ALA A 5 -4.92 33.77 -19.03
C ALA A 5 -3.70 33.14 -18.34
N SER A 6 -3.89 32.52 -17.17
CA SER A 6 -2.84 31.68 -16.56
C SER A 6 -3.38 30.50 -15.75
N GLY A 7 -4.64 30.48 -15.32
CA GLY A 7 -5.13 29.46 -14.38
C GLY A 7 -5.40 28.07 -14.97
N ALA A 8 -5.54 27.90 -16.29
CA ALA A 8 -5.97 26.63 -16.87
C ALA A 8 -4.84 25.59 -17.05
N SER A 9 -3.57 25.98 -16.89
CA SER A 9 -2.42 25.09 -17.05
C SER A 9 -1.89 24.51 -15.74
N GLU A 10 -2.28 25.05 -14.59
CA GLU A 10 -1.77 24.61 -13.27
C GLU A 10 -2.59 23.49 -12.65
N ASP A 11 -3.87 23.33 -13.02
CA ASP A 11 -4.74 22.27 -12.48
C ASP A 11 -4.46 20.90 -13.12
N ALA A 12 -4.10 20.85 -14.41
CA ALA A 12 -3.77 19.59 -15.08
C ALA A 12 -2.45 18.98 -14.60
N ASP A 13 -1.50 19.81 -14.18
CA ASP A 13 -0.18 19.41 -13.66
C ASP A 13 -0.26 18.89 -12.21
N ARG A 14 -1.24 19.36 -11.42
CA ARG A 14 -1.48 18.89 -10.03
C ARG A 14 -2.30 17.60 -9.94
N SER A 15 -3.16 17.30 -10.91
CA SER A 15 -3.92 16.04 -10.92
C SER A 15 -3.05 14.81 -11.25
N ASP A 16 -1.93 14.99 -11.96
CA ASP A 16 -1.00 13.90 -12.30
C ASP A 16 -0.18 13.48 -11.07
N SER A 17 0.31 14.46 -10.28
CA SER A 17 1.18 14.17 -9.13
C SER A 17 0.50 13.36 -8.03
N GLY A 18 -0.79 13.61 -7.75
CA GLY A 18 -1.52 12.87 -6.71
C GLY A 18 -1.75 11.40 -7.03
N ALA A 19 -1.86 11.05 -8.31
CA ALA A 19 -1.95 9.66 -8.76
C ALA A 19 -0.59 8.96 -8.66
N GLU A 20 0.49 9.64 -9.05
CA GLU A 20 1.86 9.14 -8.93
C GLU A 20 2.24 8.87 -7.46
N ASP A 21 1.93 9.81 -6.56
CA ASP A 21 2.18 9.68 -5.12
C ASP A 21 1.41 8.49 -4.51
N ALA A 22 0.15 8.30 -4.92
CA ALA A 22 -0.66 7.19 -4.45
C ALA A 22 -0.13 5.83 -4.95
N ASP A 23 0.35 5.76 -6.19
CA ASP A 23 0.97 4.55 -6.75
C ASP A 23 2.30 4.22 -6.04
N GLU A 24 3.10 5.22 -5.69
CA GLU A 24 4.33 5.03 -4.90
C GLU A 24 4.01 4.49 -3.51
N ALA A 25 3.04 5.07 -2.81
CA ALA A 25 2.62 4.57 -1.49
C ALA A 25 2.01 3.16 -1.56
N LEU A 26 1.23 2.85 -2.60
CA LEU A 26 0.74 1.50 -2.83
C LEU A 26 1.91 0.51 -2.98
N ALA A 27 2.93 0.87 -3.77
CA ALA A 27 4.11 0.03 -3.94
C ALA A 27 4.86 -0.19 -2.62
N ALA A 28 5.10 0.88 -1.86
CA ALA A 28 5.78 0.82 -0.55
C ALA A 28 5.04 -0.09 0.45
N ILE A 29 3.71 0.03 0.53
CA ILE A 29 2.87 -0.79 1.41
C ILE A 29 2.92 -2.27 0.99
N HIS A 30 2.89 -2.55 -0.30
CA HIS A 30 2.99 -3.91 -0.81
C HIS A 30 4.36 -4.53 -0.53
N GLU A 31 5.44 -3.79 -0.75
CA GLU A 31 6.81 -4.22 -0.45
C GLU A 31 6.95 -4.53 1.04
N ARG A 32 6.58 -3.58 1.91
CA ARG A 32 6.64 -3.76 3.36
C ARG A 32 5.75 -4.90 3.84
N GLY A 33 4.56 -5.04 3.25
CA GLY A 33 3.64 -6.16 3.50
C GLY A 33 4.27 -7.52 3.16
N ALA A 34 4.99 -7.61 2.03
CA ALA A 34 5.70 -8.81 1.61
C ALA A 34 6.88 -9.13 2.54
N GLU A 35 7.67 -8.13 2.94
CA GLU A 35 8.78 -8.33 3.88
C GLU A 35 8.30 -8.87 5.24
N ILE A 36 7.23 -8.28 5.79
CA ILE A 36 6.64 -8.74 7.05
C ILE A 36 6.10 -10.15 6.89
N ARG A 37 5.36 -10.41 5.80
CA ARG A 37 4.84 -11.74 5.48
C ARG A 37 5.94 -12.79 5.46
N ASP A 38 7.03 -12.53 4.75
CA ASP A 38 8.11 -13.50 4.59
C ASP A 38 8.80 -13.80 5.93
N ARG A 39 9.07 -12.76 6.73
CA ARG A 39 9.61 -12.91 8.09
C ARG A 39 8.72 -13.73 9.01
N GLU A 40 7.41 -13.47 8.97
CA GLU A 40 6.44 -14.17 9.82
C GLU A 40 6.18 -15.60 9.35
N VAL A 41 6.18 -15.86 8.04
CA VAL A 41 6.12 -17.22 7.47
C VAL A 41 7.35 -18.00 7.90
N GLU A 42 8.57 -17.46 7.74
CA GLU A 42 9.80 -18.10 8.18
C GLU A 42 9.73 -18.45 9.67
N THR A 43 9.33 -17.48 10.50
CA THR A 43 9.17 -17.66 11.95
C THR A 43 8.15 -18.74 12.28
N ALA A 44 7.00 -18.77 11.60
CA ALA A 44 5.95 -19.75 11.82
C ALA A 44 6.40 -21.16 11.43
N LEU A 45 7.06 -21.31 10.27
CA LEU A 45 7.57 -22.59 9.80
C LEU A 45 8.67 -23.12 10.73
N ALA A 46 9.60 -22.27 11.17
CA ALA A 46 10.62 -22.65 12.14
C ALA A 46 10.01 -23.15 13.46
N LYS A 47 8.94 -22.50 13.95
CA LYS A 47 8.21 -22.93 15.15
C LYS A 47 7.46 -24.25 14.96
N LEU A 48 6.93 -24.50 13.76
CA LEU A 48 6.27 -25.76 13.42
C LEU A 48 7.29 -26.89 13.34
N ASP A 49 8.41 -26.69 12.61
CA ASP A 49 9.51 -27.64 12.48
C ASP A 49 10.11 -28.02 13.85
N ALA A 50 10.22 -27.07 14.78
CA ALA A 50 10.68 -27.34 16.14
C ALA A 50 9.75 -28.26 16.96
N ARG A 51 8.48 -28.42 16.56
CA ARG A 51 7.49 -29.29 17.22
C ARG A 51 7.35 -30.66 16.53
N GLY A 52 8.00 -30.85 15.39
CA GLY A 52 7.96 -32.04 14.54
C GLY A 52 8.11 -31.63 13.07
N ASP A 53 8.33 -32.59 12.18
CA ASP A 53 8.52 -32.28 10.76
C ASP A 53 7.27 -31.60 10.17
N CYS A 54 7.40 -30.33 9.79
CA CYS A 54 6.34 -29.67 9.04
C CYS A 54 6.25 -30.32 7.66
N SER A 55 5.06 -30.76 7.26
CA SER A 55 4.85 -31.34 5.92
C SER A 55 4.81 -30.24 4.85
N ALA A 56 5.03 -30.61 3.59
CA ALA A 56 4.87 -29.68 2.47
C ALA A 56 3.45 -29.07 2.40
N ALA A 57 2.42 -29.85 2.78
CA ALA A 57 1.04 -29.39 2.79
C ALA A 57 0.78 -28.33 3.88
N GLU A 58 1.40 -28.49 5.06
CA GLU A 58 1.33 -27.51 6.14
C GLU A 58 2.09 -26.23 5.80
N ARG A 59 3.29 -26.34 5.20
CA ARG A 59 4.04 -25.18 4.70
C ARG A 59 3.20 -24.36 3.71
N ALA A 60 2.64 -25.01 2.70
CA ALA A 60 1.77 -24.37 1.73
C ALA A 60 0.48 -23.80 2.38
N ALA A 61 -0.02 -24.39 3.46
CA ALA A 61 -1.17 -23.85 4.18
C ALA A 61 -0.82 -22.56 4.92
N VAL A 62 0.35 -22.48 5.55
CA VAL A 62 0.86 -21.27 6.22
C VAL A 62 1.10 -20.15 5.22
N GLU A 63 1.78 -20.43 4.10
CA GLU A 63 2.03 -19.44 3.03
C GLU A 63 0.72 -18.84 2.50
N ARG A 64 -0.25 -19.70 2.12
CA ARG A 64 -1.58 -19.24 1.65
C ARG A 64 -2.38 -18.49 2.71
N LEU A 65 -2.15 -18.80 4.00
CA LEU A 65 -2.78 -18.05 5.08
C LEU A 65 -2.16 -16.66 5.18
N ALA A 66 -0.84 -16.57 5.15
CA ALA A 66 -0.11 -15.31 5.17
C ALA A 66 -0.49 -14.40 3.99
N ASP A 67 -0.58 -14.95 2.76
CA ASP A 67 -1.05 -14.21 1.57
C ASP A 67 -2.43 -13.58 1.80
N ARG A 68 -3.37 -14.37 2.35
CA ARG A 68 -4.74 -13.91 2.63
C ARG A 68 -4.79 -12.85 3.73
N LEU A 69 -3.92 -12.96 4.73
CA LEU A 69 -3.83 -11.98 5.80
C LEU A 69 -3.31 -10.65 5.26
N VAL A 70 -2.22 -10.66 4.48
CA VAL A 70 -1.68 -9.46 3.84
C VAL A 70 -2.74 -8.80 2.96
N ALA A 71 -3.32 -9.56 2.01
CA ALA A 71 -4.35 -9.02 1.11
C ALA A 71 -5.53 -8.40 1.87
N ARG A 72 -5.97 -9.04 2.96
CA ARG A 72 -7.05 -8.49 3.80
C ARG A 72 -6.65 -7.20 4.50
N LEU A 73 -5.46 -7.16 5.09
CA LEU A 73 -4.96 -6.00 5.83
C LEU A 73 -4.74 -4.80 4.90
N LEU A 74 -4.16 -5.03 3.72
CA LEU A 74 -3.88 -3.97 2.75
C LEU A 74 -5.14 -3.46 2.04
N SER A 75 -6.20 -4.25 1.96
CA SER A 75 -7.43 -3.85 1.27
C SER A 75 -8.01 -2.51 1.73
N SER A 76 -7.88 -2.14 3.01
CA SER A 76 -8.39 -0.86 3.53
C SER A 76 -7.51 0.33 3.15
N PRO A 77 -6.20 0.36 3.48
CA PRO A 77 -5.33 1.46 3.09
C PRO A 77 -5.26 1.64 1.57
N GLU A 78 -5.26 0.57 0.78
CA GLU A 78 -5.27 0.69 -0.68
C GLU A 78 -6.54 1.36 -1.22
N ARG A 79 -7.70 1.16 -0.57
CA ARG A 79 -8.93 1.89 -0.94
C ARG A 79 -8.84 3.35 -0.55
N SER A 80 -8.29 3.65 0.62
CA SER A 80 -8.11 5.03 1.10
C SER A 80 -7.17 5.82 0.19
N LEU A 81 -6.04 5.24 -0.24
CA LEU A 81 -5.09 5.90 -1.14
C LEU A 81 -5.70 6.19 -2.52
N ARG A 82 -6.38 5.20 -3.12
CA ARG A 82 -7.04 5.42 -4.42
C ARG A 82 -8.14 6.47 -4.35
N ALA A 83 -8.94 6.47 -3.28
CA ALA A 83 -9.95 7.50 -3.08
C ALA A 83 -9.33 8.90 -2.93
N ALA A 84 -8.18 9.02 -2.25
CA ALA A 84 -7.48 10.30 -2.10
C ALA A 84 -6.89 10.80 -3.44
N ALA A 85 -6.44 9.90 -4.32
CA ALA A 85 -5.97 10.25 -5.66
C ALA A 85 -7.12 10.66 -6.59
N ASP A 86 -8.28 10.00 -6.51
CA ASP A 86 -9.44 10.23 -7.37
C ASP A 86 -10.19 11.54 -7.04
N ASP A 87 -10.17 12.01 -5.79
CA ASP A 87 -11.07 13.08 -5.34
C ASP A 87 -10.73 14.46 -5.94
N GLY A 88 -9.56 14.65 -6.57
CA GLY A 88 -9.22 15.76 -7.49
C GLY A 88 -9.37 17.21 -6.99
N GLU A 89 -9.98 17.42 -5.83
CA GLU A 89 -10.47 18.69 -5.32
C GLU A 89 -9.78 18.95 -3.97
N HIS A 90 -8.47 19.21 -4.07
CA HIS A 90 -7.59 19.82 -3.07
C HIS A 90 -7.95 19.61 -1.59
N ASP A 91 -7.43 18.52 -1.01
CA ASP A 91 -6.76 18.65 0.28
C ASP A 91 -5.39 17.95 0.24
N PRO A 92 -4.30 18.68 -0.11
CA PRO A 92 -2.96 18.12 -0.06
C PRO A 92 -2.61 17.58 1.33
N GLU A 93 -3.25 18.08 2.40
CA GLU A 93 -3.09 17.58 3.76
C GLU A 93 -3.68 16.17 3.91
N THR A 94 -4.77 15.84 3.22
CA THR A 94 -5.37 14.49 3.22
C THR A 94 -4.50 13.48 2.47
N VAL A 95 -3.95 13.87 1.31
CA VAL A 95 -3.00 13.02 0.56
C VAL A 95 -1.72 12.84 1.38
N GLU A 96 -1.11 13.92 1.87
CA GLU A 96 0.09 13.87 2.71
C GLU A 96 -0.12 13.06 3.99
N THR A 97 -1.29 13.18 4.64
CA THR A 97 -1.63 12.37 5.83
C THR A 97 -1.78 10.89 5.45
N ALA A 98 -2.41 10.57 4.33
CA ALA A 98 -2.52 9.19 3.87
C ALA A 98 -1.14 8.60 3.53
N LEU A 99 -0.28 9.36 2.84
CA LEU A 99 1.10 8.99 2.56
C LEU A 99 1.91 8.81 3.85
N SER A 100 1.80 9.71 4.83
CA SER A 100 2.51 9.58 6.11
C SER A 100 2.02 8.40 6.96
N LEU A 101 0.73 8.07 6.93
CA LEU A 101 0.19 6.96 7.70
C LEU A 101 0.54 5.60 7.12
N PHE A 102 0.76 5.53 5.80
CA PHE A 102 0.86 4.25 5.11
C PHE A 102 2.14 4.06 4.28
N GLY A 103 2.86 5.11 3.90
CA GLY A 103 4.04 5.06 3.04
C GLY A 103 5.39 4.81 3.74
N ASP A 104 5.45 4.88 5.06
CA ASP A 104 6.62 4.47 5.89
C ASP A 104 6.56 2.98 6.30
#